data_AF-A0A0F3IP87-F1
#
_entry.id   AF-A0A0F3IP87-F1
#
_cell.length_a   1.000
_cell.length_b   1.000
_cell.length_c   1.000
_cell.angle_alpha   90.00
_cell.angle_beta   90.00
_cell.angle_gamma   90.00
#
_symmetry.space_group_name_H-M   'P 1'
#
loop_
_entity.id
_entity.type
_entity.pdbx_description
1 polymer ?
#
loop_
_entity_poly.entity_id
_entity_poly.type
_entity_poly.pdbx_seq_one_letter_code
_entity_poly.pdbx_strand_id
1 'polypeptide(L)' 'MKPDEFEFISRTVRQRSGLVLTEDKAYLVESRLLPVARKFGHKSVDEFVTSVHRG' A
#
# COMPACT_ATOMS: atom_id res chain seq x y z
N MET A 1 4.91 -0.94 7.78
CA MET A 1 3.46 -0.84 7.55
C MET A 1 2.68 -1.25 8.79
N LYS A 2 1.80 -0.37 9.26
CA LYS A 2 0.86 -0.64 10.36
C LYS A 2 -0.31 -1.51 9.86
N PRO A 3 -0.97 -2.30 10.74
CA PRO A 3 -2.13 -3.12 10.35
C PRO A 3 -3.21 -2.33 9.59
N ASP A 4 -3.56 -1.14 10.08
CA ASP A 4 -4.59 -0.28 9.47
C ASP A 4 -4.23 0.18 8.05
N GLU A 5 -2.93 0.44 7.79
CA GLU A 5 -2.43 0.84 6.48
C GLU A 5 -2.53 -0.31 5.47
N PHE A 6 -2.20 -1.54 5.91
CA PHE A 6 -2.35 -2.73 5.09
C PHE A 6 -3.83 -3.01 4.77
N GLU A 7 -4.72 -2.89 5.76
CA GLU A 7 -6.15 -3.07 5.56
C GLU A 7 -6.69 -2.08 4.52
N PHE A 8 -6.30 -0.80 4.61
CA PHE A 8 -6.68 0.22 3.63
C PHE A 8 -6.24 -0.15 2.20
N ILE A 9 -5.00 -0.60 2.02
CA ILE A 9 -4.48 -1.02 0.71
C ILE A 9 -5.25 -2.25 0.21
N SER A 10 -5.43 -3.26 1.06
CA SER A 10 -6.13 -4.49 0.72
C SER A 10 -7.56 -4.22 0.25
N ARG A 11 -8.28 -3.35 0.98
CA ARG A 11 -9.63 -2.92 0.59
C ARG A 11 -9.63 -2.16 -0.73
N THR A 12 -8.70 -1.22 -0.93
CA THR A 12 -8.60 -0.42 -2.17
C THR A 12 -8.32 -1.30 -3.38
N VAL A 13 -7.36 -2.22 -3.26
CA VAL A 13 -6.97 -3.16 -4.31
C VAL A 13 -8.14 -4.08 -4.66
N ARG A 14 -8.82 -4.63 -3.65
CA ARG A 14 -10.01 -5.47 -3.84
C ARG A 14 -11.13 -4.72 -4.54
N GLN A 15 -11.43 -3.49 -4.12
CA GLN A 15 -12.51 -2.68 -4.71
C GLN A 15 -12.25 -2.33 -6.17
N ARG A 16 -10.99 -2.06 -6.55
CA ARG A 16 -10.64 -1.61 -7.90
C ARG A 16 -10.30 -2.73 -8.88
N SER A 17 -9.87 -3.90 -8.39
CA SER A 17 -9.36 -4.98 -9.24
C SER A 17 -9.94 -6.36 -8.95
N GLY A 18 -10.71 -6.52 -7.85
CA GLY A 18 -11.15 -7.82 -7.35
C GLY A 18 -10.05 -8.65 -6.69
N LEU A 19 -8.79 -8.19 -6.71
CA LEU A 19 -7.66 -8.90 -6.11
C LEU A 19 -7.75 -8.86 -4.58
N VAL A 20 -7.66 -10.02 -3.93
CA VAL A 20 -7.62 -10.15 -2.48
C VAL A 20 -6.16 -10.24 -2.01
N LEU A 21 -5.78 -9.34 -1.12
CA LEU A 21 -4.48 -9.36 -0.46
C LEU A 21 -4.64 -9.92 0.95
N THR A 22 -3.79 -10.89 1.28
CA THR A 22 -3.70 -11.58 2.57
C THR A 22 -2.44 -11.12 3.31
N GLU A 23 -2.45 -11.13 4.64
CA GLU A 23 -1.37 -10.55 5.47
C GLU A 23 0.00 -11.20 5.23
N ASP A 24 0.04 -12.48 4.89
CA ASP A 24 1.26 -13.21 4.49
C ASP A 24 1.97 -12.58 3.27
N LYS A 25 1.28 -11.70 2.52
CA LYS A 25 1.78 -11.00 1.34
C LYS A 25 2.10 -9.53 1.59
N ALA A 26 2.11 -9.07 2.85
CA ALA A 26 2.42 -7.67 3.17
C ALA A 26 3.77 -7.21 2.61
N TYR A 27 4.79 -8.07 2.67
CA TYR A 27 6.12 -7.78 2.08
C TYR A 27 6.09 -7.59 0.55
N LEU A 28 5.16 -8.24 -0.16
CA LEU A 28 4.97 -8.06 -1.60
C LEU A 28 4.36 -6.71 -1.92
N VAL A 29 3.47 -6.21 -1.06
CA VAL A 29 2.90 -4.86 -1.20
C VAL A 29 4.01 -3.83 -1.05
N GLU A 30 4.85 -3.98 -0.04
CA GLU A 30 5.95 -3.08 0.24
C GLU A 30 6.99 -3.04 -0.91
N SER A 31 7.43 -4.21 -1.38
CA SER A 31 8.38 -4.28 -2.50
C SER A 31 7.81 -3.72 -3.82
N ARG A 32 6.52 -3.93 -4.10
CA ARG A 32 5.86 -3.45 -5.33
C ARG A 32 5.50 -1.96 -5.29
N LEU A 33 5.17 -1.42 -4.13
CA LEU A 33 4.82 -0.01 -3.98
C LEU A 33 6.03 0.90 -3.81
N LEU A 34 7.20 0.39 -3.40
CA LEU A 34 8.40 1.22 -3.23
C LEU A 34 8.81 1.98 -4.50
N PRO A 35 8.83 1.38 -5.71
CA PRO A 35 9.09 2.12 -6.95
C PRO A 35 8.05 3.22 -7.22
N VAL A 36 6.78 2.97 -6.87
CA VAL A 36 5.69 3.94 -7.03
C VAL A 36 5.86 5.11 -6.05
N ALA A 37 6.10 4.81 -4.78
CA ALA A 37 6.37 5.80 -3.74
C ALA A 37 7.52 6.74 -4.14
N ARG A 38 8.64 6.17 -4.63
CA ARG A 38 9.79 6.94 -5.13
C ARG A 38 9.42 7.82 -6.32
N LYS A 39 8.62 7.31 -7.27
CA LYS A 39 8.15 8.09 -8.43
C LYS A 39 7.34 9.33 -8.01
N PHE A 40 6.62 9.25 -6.89
CA PHE A 40 5.86 10.35 -6.31
C PHE A 40 6.65 11.17 -5.27
N GLY A 41 7.96 10.93 -5.10
CA GLY A 41 8.83 11.71 -4.22
C GLY A 41 8.84 11.27 -2.75
N HIS A 42 8.26 10.11 -2.42
CA HIS A 42 8.26 9.56 -1.07
C HIS A 42 9.47 8.65 -0.83
N LYS A 43 10.00 8.68 0.40
CA LYS A 43 11.20 7.92 0.78
C LYS A 43 10.88 6.48 1.18
N SER A 44 9.66 6.23 1.65
CA SER A 44 9.16 4.91 2.05
C SER A 44 7.74 4.67 1.56
N VAL A 45 7.32 3.40 1.61
CA VAL A 45 5.93 3.02 1.32
C VAL A 45 4.99 3.55 2.39
N ASP A 46 5.39 3.57 3.67
CA ASP A 46 4.56 4.11 4.75
C ASP A 46 4.25 5.60 4.55
N GLU A 47 5.24 6.41 4.12
CA GLU A 47 5.04 7.83 3.79
C GLU A 47 4.05 8.00 2.63
N PHE A 48 4.17 7.17 1.59
CA PHE A 48 3.27 7.19 0.44
C PHE A 48 1.85 6.77 0.82
N VAL A 49 1.70 5.68 1.57
CA VAL A 49 0.38 5.20 2.00
C VAL A 49 -0.29 6.21 2.92
N THR A 50 0.45 6.82 3.83
CA THR A 50 -0.06 7.90 4.69
C THR A 50 -0.55 9.09 3.86
N SER A 51 0.15 9.47 2.79
CA SER A 51 -0.25 10.61 1.94
C SER A 51 -1.56 10.31 1.18
N VAL A 52 -1.71 9.09 0.68
CA VAL A 52 -2.89 8.66 -0.08
C VAL A 52 -4.08 8.37 0.83
N HIS A 53 -3.84 7.89 2.06
CA HIS A 53 -4.90 7.57 3.02
C HIS A 53 -5.59 8.83 3.61
N ARG A 54 -4.87 9.95 3.67
CA ARG A 54 -5.42 11.24 4.14
C ARG A 54 -6.10 12.06 3.02
N GLY A 55 -6.05 11.58 1.78
CA GLY A 55 -6.60 12.25 0.59
C GLY A 55 -8.01 11.79 0.23
#